data_AF-C9SLJ8-F1
#
_entry.id   AF-C9SLJ8-F1
#
_cell.length_a   1.000
_cell.length_b   1.000
_cell.length_c   1.000
_cell.angle_alpha   90.00
_cell.angle_beta   90.00
_cell.angle_gamma   90.00
#
_symmetry.space_group_name_H-M   'P 1'
#
loop_
_entity.id
_entity.type
_entity.pdbx_description
1 polymer ?
#
loop_
_entity_poly.entity_id
_entity_poly.type
_entity_poly.pdbx_seq_one_letter_code
_entity_poly.pdbx_strand_id
1 'polypeptide(L)'
;MMCPQVYWFQFWVHMILHDVHRKTARRKRRVDVKRYFFDVVSEKKAPSFRPIEELTDDEAEGIQLVVNETTLKSAESEAEYKKWFEEEHMGLLAKVPGWLRTRFMKTSTIENEGRTIYLSIHEYAKENGLGGPEHQASMSTKWRDDVAQNHIATKSRRTYSLFYVFGPGPRDLASLAELPPAGQGITSDGAKTTELPGAHEVISSFVTTADGLSIPYRLEGNTSPKAPVVAFCNSLLTSMHMWDPLVYILKEKRPDLKILRYDTRGRHAVPKPEPATLDVVASDLAALLDALRIPKLDTLIGVVEGFRYGCQALWDYDLRPQLGACRVPGLFVVGDGDGKGALVKAMEGFRGSVGQEGVELSIVPNTGHLPMWEDPQAFWTAIARFV
;
A
#
# COMPACT_ATOMS: atom_id res chain seq x y z
N MET A 1 2.04 -25.42 26.34
CA MET A 1 2.04 -24.16 27.12
C MET A 1 1.80 -23.05 26.10
N MET A 2 0.52 -22.66 25.92
CA MET A 2 0.07 -21.75 24.87
C MET A 2 0.38 -20.31 25.28
N CYS A 3 1.07 -19.58 24.39
CA CYS A 3 1.33 -18.16 24.52
C CYS A 3 -0.01 -17.39 24.40
N PRO A 4 -0.38 -16.52 25.36
CA PRO A 4 -1.61 -15.75 25.29
C PRO A 4 -1.52 -14.74 24.14
N GLN A 5 -2.54 -14.70 23.29
CA GLN A 5 -2.69 -13.74 22.21
C GLN A 5 -2.73 -12.31 22.77
N VAL A 6 -1.63 -11.58 22.64
CA VAL A 6 -1.60 -10.12 22.81
C VAL A 6 -2.18 -9.51 21.54
N TYR A 7 -3.44 -9.08 21.61
CA TYR A 7 -4.10 -8.38 20.50
C TYR A 7 -3.59 -6.94 20.45
N TRP A 8 -2.82 -6.62 19.41
CA TRP A 8 -2.38 -5.26 19.11
C TRP A 8 -3.59 -4.37 18.76
N PHE A 9 -3.90 -3.38 19.60
CA PHE A 9 -4.94 -2.40 19.34
C PHE A 9 -4.48 -1.33 18.34
N GLN A 10 -4.50 -1.67 17.06
CA GLN A 10 -4.18 -0.80 15.92
C GLN A 10 -5.38 0.05 15.45
N PHE A 11 -6.27 0.46 16.35
CA PHE A 11 -7.53 1.13 15.95
C PHE A 11 -7.33 2.57 15.44
N TRP A 12 -6.21 3.21 15.79
CA TRP A 12 -5.84 4.56 15.32
C TRP A 12 -4.80 4.56 14.19
N VAL A 13 -4.29 3.40 13.79
CA VAL A 13 -3.25 3.30 12.76
C VAL A 13 -3.85 2.99 11.37
N HIS A 14 -5.10 2.50 11.30
CA HIS A 14 -5.71 2.04 10.03
C HIS A 14 -6.86 2.90 9.48
N MET A 15 -7.31 3.95 10.18
CA MET A 15 -8.36 4.83 9.68
C MET A 15 -8.18 6.30 10.11
N ILE A 16 -8.69 7.23 9.29
CA ILE A 16 -8.92 8.64 9.70
C ILE A 16 -10.43 8.85 9.89
N LEU A 17 -10.79 9.42 11.03
CA LEU A 17 -12.16 9.64 11.48
C LEU A 17 -12.48 11.14 11.61
N HIS A 18 -13.63 11.58 11.10
CA HIS A 18 -14.14 12.93 11.33
C HIS A 18 -15.11 12.97 12.51
N ASP A 19 -14.89 13.85 13.47
CA ASP A 19 -15.83 14.11 14.57
C ASP A 19 -17.09 14.82 14.03
N VAL A 20 -18.24 14.18 14.16
CA VAL A 20 -19.52 14.66 13.61
C VAL A 20 -19.97 15.98 14.27
N HIS A 21 -19.50 16.28 15.49
CA HIS A 21 -19.94 17.46 16.26
C HIS A 21 -18.93 18.62 16.21
N ARG A 22 -17.72 18.40 15.66
CA ARG A 22 -16.72 19.45 15.41
C ARG A 22 -16.50 19.62 13.91
N LYS A 23 -17.18 20.61 13.32
CA LYS A 23 -16.79 21.19 12.02
C LYS A 23 -15.54 22.05 12.20
N THR A 24 -14.38 21.46 12.46
CA THR A 24 -13.13 22.21 12.52
C THR A 24 -12.02 21.57 11.69
N ALA A 25 -11.77 22.23 10.55
CA ALA A 25 -10.53 22.39 9.81
C ALA A 25 -9.59 21.17 9.68
N ARG A 26 -9.47 20.70 8.43
CA ARG A 26 -8.41 19.83 7.86
C ARG A 26 -7.00 20.44 7.99
N ARG A 27 -6.59 20.82 9.20
CA ARG A 27 -5.27 21.38 9.46
C ARG A 27 -4.53 20.41 10.37
N LYS A 28 -3.64 19.60 9.78
CA LYS A 28 -2.65 18.79 10.51
C LYS A 28 -1.74 19.76 11.30
N ARG A 29 -2.18 20.19 12.49
CA ARG A 29 -1.27 20.65 13.55
C ARG A 29 -0.43 19.45 13.97
N ARG A 30 0.76 19.67 14.55
CA ARG A 30 1.51 18.64 15.29
C ARG A 30 0.51 17.84 16.13
N VAL A 31 0.24 16.60 15.74
CA VAL A 31 -0.64 15.70 16.48
C VAL A 31 0.23 15.04 17.53
N ASP A 32 -0.02 15.35 18.79
CA ASP A 32 0.54 14.58 19.89
C ASP A 32 -0.15 13.21 19.90
N VAL A 33 0.57 12.16 19.54
CA VAL A 33 0.02 10.80 19.46
C VAL A 33 0.28 10.10 20.78
N LYS A 34 -0.77 10.03 21.60
CA LYS A 34 -0.78 9.19 22.80
C LYS A 34 -1.27 7.80 22.43
N ARG A 35 -0.54 6.78 22.88
CA ARG A 35 -0.88 5.37 22.70
C ARG A 35 -1.33 4.80 24.04
N TYR A 36 -2.39 4.01 24.00
CA TYR A 36 -2.95 3.32 25.14
C TYR A 36 -3.24 1.87 24.74
N PHE A 37 -2.95 0.93 25.64
CA PHE A 37 -3.29 -0.47 25.53
C PHE A 37 -4.62 -0.73 26.22
N PHE A 38 -5.48 -1.49 25.55
CA PHE A 38 -6.77 -1.89 26.09
C PHE A 38 -6.97 -3.39 25.89
N ASP A 39 -7.51 -4.05 26.91
CA ASP A 39 -7.93 -5.44 26.86
C ASP A 39 -9.40 -5.52 26.44
N VAL A 40 -9.73 -6.44 25.52
CA VAL A 40 -11.12 -6.73 25.17
C VAL A 40 -11.76 -7.49 26.32
N VAL A 41 -12.85 -6.93 26.87
CA VAL A 41 -13.68 -7.58 27.87
C VAL A 41 -14.72 -8.46 27.18
N SER A 42 -15.45 -7.90 26.22
CA SER A 42 -16.42 -8.63 25.42
C SER A 42 -16.65 -7.99 24.05
N GLU A 43 -17.12 -8.79 23.09
CA GLU A 43 -17.39 -8.37 21.72
C GLU A 43 -18.66 -9.07 21.21
N LYS A 44 -19.48 -8.33 20.47
CA LYS A 44 -20.60 -8.88 19.69
C LYS A 44 -20.57 -8.29 18.29
N LYS A 45 -20.81 -9.14 17.29
CA LYS A 45 -20.82 -8.78 15.86
C LYS A 45 -22.15 -9.17 15.24
N ALA A 46 -22.62 -8.36 14.30
CA ALA A 46 -23.69 -8.74 13.39
C ALA A 46 -23.18 -9.83 12.43
N PRO A 47 -24.05 -10.73 11.94
CA PRO A 47 -23.66 -11.69 10.90
C PRO A 47 -23.13 -11.04 9.62
N SER A 48 -23.55 -9.80 9.33
CA SER A 48 -23.11 -9.00 8.18
C SER A 48 -21.80 -8.23 8.41
N PHE A 49 -21.22 -8.29 9.62
CA PHE A 49 -19.99 -7.57 9.93
C PHE A 49 -18.82 -8.12 9.11
N ARG A 50 -18.09 -7.21 8.46
CA ARG A 50 -16.79 -7.47 7.86
C ARG A 50 -15.76 -6.46 8.42
N PRO A 51 -14.52 -6.88 8.69
CA PRO A 51 -13.42 -5.96 8.96
C PRO A 51 -13.30 -4.89 7.88
N ILE A 52 -12.88 -3.69 8.26
CA ILE A 52 -12.91 -2.54 7.35
C ILE A 52 -11.87 -2.63 6.24
N GLU A 53 -10.79 -3.37 6.52
CA GLU A 53 -9.71 -3.67 5.61
C GLU A 53 -10.21 -4.53 4.43
N GLU A 54 -11.25 -5.35 4.67
CA GLU A 54 -11.90 -6.20 3.67
C GLU A 54 -13.00 -5.49 2.87
N LEU A 55 -13.38 -4.27 3.26
CA LEU A 55 -14.35 -3.47 2.52
C LEU A 55 -13.65 -2.66 1.43
N THR A 56 -14.34 -2.39 0.33
CA THR A 56 -13.95 -1.32 -0.58
C THR A 56 -14.11 0.05 0.09
N ASP A 57 -13.44 1.08 -0.45
CA ASP A 57 -13.57 2.44 0.10
C ASP A 57 -15.01 2.96 0.06
N ASP A 58 -15.78 2.64 -1.00
CA ASP A 58 -17.19 3.05 -1.11
C ASP A 58 -18.09 2.32 -0.09
N GLU A 59 -17.82 1.04 0.19
CA GLU A 59 -18.54 0.29 1.23
C GLU A 59 -18.20 0.78 2.65
N ALA A 60 -16.95 1.20 2.86
CA ALA A 60 -16.47 1.67 4.16
C ALA A 60 -16.87 3.14 4.43
N GLU A 61 -16.95 3.97 3.38
CA GLU A 61 -17.25 5.40 3.47
C GLU A 61 -18.56 5.65 4.24
N GLY A 62 -18.48 6.44 5.30
CA GLY A 62 -19.65 6.82 6.10
C GLY A 62 -20.05 5.83 7.20
N ILE A 63 -19.38 4.69 7.36
CA ILE A 63 -19.53 3.85 8.56
C ILE A 63 -19.35 4.73 9.80
N GLN A 64 -20.29 4.63 10.73
CA GLN A 64 -20.31 5.44 11.94
C GLN A 64 -19.71 4.69 13.12
N LEU A 65 -18.83 5.36 13.85
CA LEU A 65 -18.20 4.86 15.06
C LEU A 65 -18.64 5.71 16.25
N VAL A 66 -19.36 5.11 17.20
CA VAL A 66 -19.69 5.75 18.47
C VAL A 66 -18.75 5.20 19.53
N VAL A 67 -17.92 6.08 20.09
CA VAL A 67 -16.97 5.75 21.15
C VAL A 67 -17.44 6.39 22.45
N ASN A 68 -17.69 5.58 23.48
CA ASN A 68 -17.88 6.09 24.83
C ASN A 68 -16.69 5.70 25.72
N GLU A 69 -16.14 6.70 26.38
CA GLU A 69 -15.14 6.54 27.44
C GLU A 69 -15.85 6.68 28.78
N THR A 70 -15.63 5.74 29.70
CA THR A 70 -16.28 5.71 31.00
C THR A 70 -15.25 5.40 32.09
N THR A 71 -15.32 6.13 33.20
CA THR A 71 -14.61 5.75 34.44
C THR A 71 -15.62 5.49 35.54
N LEU A 72 -15.30 4.55 36.42
CA LEU A 72 -16.19 4.14 37.50
C LEU A 72 -15.87 4.91 38.78
N LYS A 73 -16.84 4.98 39.70
CA LYS A 73 -16.67 5.65 41.00
C LYS A 73 -15.74 4.89 41.95
N SER A 74 -15.75 3.57 41.86
CA SER A 74 -14.95 2.69 42.72
C SER A 74 -14.69 1.35 42.06
N ALA A 75 -13.81 0.54 42.65
CA ALA A 75 -13.52 -0.82 42.16
C ALA A 75 -14.73 -1.76 42.31
N GLU A 76 -15.53 -1.59 43.35
CA GLU A 76 -16.74 -2.39 43.61
C GLU A 76 -17.82 -2.17 42.54
N SER A 77 -17.78 -1.02 41.85
CA SER A 77 -18.69 -0.69 40.75
C SER A 77 -18.41 -1.49 39.47
N GLU A 78 -17.23 -2.10 39.32
CA GLU A 78 -16.86 -2.83 38.10
C GLU A 78 -17.79 -4.00 37.81
N ALA A 79 -18.11 -4.80 38.83
CA ALA A 79 -18.92 -6.00 38.66
C ALA A 79 -20.31 -5.65 38.09
N GLU A 80 -20.97 -4.65 38.68
CA GLU A 80 -22.31 -4.23 38.27
C GLU A 80 -22.31 -3.55 36.90
N TYR A 81 -21.34 -2.67 36.64
CA TYR A 81 -21.22 -1.99 35.35
C TYR A 81 -21.01 -2.98 34.19
N LYS A 82 -20.11 -3.97 34.37
CA LYS A 82 -19.87 -5.00 33.37
C LYS A 82 -21.11 -5.86 33.14
N LYS A 83 -21.76 -6.29 34.23
CA LYS A 83 -22.95 -7.13 34.17
C LYS A 83 -24.07 -6.46 33.39
N TRP A 84 -24.41 -5.21 33.74
CA TRP A 84 -25.39 -4.41 33.00
C TRP A 84 -25.03 -4.28 31.51
N PHE A 85 -23.75 -3.98 31.22
CA PHE A 85 -23.32 -3.76 29.85
C PHE A 85 -23.52 -5.02 28.98
N GLU A 86 -23.15 -6.19 29.51
CA GLU A 86 -23.18 -7.47 28.79
C GLU A 86 -24.58 -8.08 28.72
N GLU A 87 -25.32 -8.08 29.83
CA GLU A 87 -26.63 -8.74 29.92
C GLU A 87 -27.77 -7.91 29.31
N GLU A 88 -27.67 -6.57 29.34
CA GLU A 88 -28.74 -5.68 28.88
C GLU A 88 -28.28 -4.75 27.74
N HIS A 89 -27.29 -3.90 27.99
CA HIS A 89 -27.02 -2.75 27.12
C HIS A 89 -26.57 -3.14 25.72
N MET A 90 -25.62 -4.09 25.62
CA MET A 90 -25.10 -4.58 24.35
C MET A 90 -26.19 -5.27 23.52
N GLY A 91 -27.12 -5.97 24.19
CA GLY A 91 -28.28 -6.60 23.56
C GLY A 91 -29.25 -5.59 22.94
N LEU A 92 -29.51 -4.49 23.64
CA LEU A 92 -30.38 -3.42 23.14
C LEU A 92 -29.74 -2.64 21.98
N LEU A 93 -28.45 -2.31 22.09
CA LEU A 93 -27.73 -1.65 21.00
C LEU A 93 -27.68 -2.49 19.72
N ALA A 94 -27.60 -3.82 19.86
CA ALA A 94 -27.62 -4.72 18.71
C ALA A 94 -28.96 -4.75 17.94
N LYS A 95 -30.04 -4.20 18.52
CA LYS A 95 -31.33 -4.05 17.83
C LYS A 95 -31.43 -2.79 16.99
N VAL A 96 -30.52 -1.83 17.19
CA VAL A 96 -30.51 -0.59 16.43
C VAL A 96 -30.26 -0.92 14.95
N PRO A 97 -31.14 -0.47 14.02
CA PRO A 97 -30.95 -0.71 12.60
C PRO A 97 -29.55 -0.28 12.13
N GLY A 98 -28.90 -1.13 11.33
CA GLY A 98 -27.54 -0.88 10.85
C GLY A 98 -26.43 -1.14 11.87
N TRP A 99 -26.71 -1.70 13.06
CA TRP A 99 -25.66 -2.12 13.99
C TRP A 99 -24.76 -3.20 13.37
N LEU A 100 -23.44 -3.00 13.46
CA LEU A 100 -22.43 -3.91 12.90
C LEU A 100 -21.64 -4.61 14.00
N ARG A 101 -21.16 -3.87 15.00
CA ARG A 101 -20.31 -4.42 16.06
C ARG A 101 -20.39 -3.59 17.32
N THR A 102 -20.22 -4.23 18.47
CA THR A 102 -19.87 -3.57 19.72
C THR A 102 -18.71 -4.28 20.37
N ARG A 103 -17.70 -3.51 20.77
CA ARG A 103 -16.58 -3.96 21.59
C ARG A 103 -16.61 -3.20 22.90
N PHE A 104 -16.45 -3.94 23.99
CA PHE A 104 -16.33 -3.43 25.33
C PHE A 104 -14.95 -3.79 25.86
N MET A 105 -14.21 -2.79 26.31
CA MET A 105 -12.79 -2.89 26.59
C MET A 105 -12.45 -2.11 27.84
N LYS A 106 -11.29 -2.41 28.43
CA LYS A 106 -10.72 -1.63 29.53
C LYS A 106 -9.23 -1.42 29.35
N THR A 107 -8.66 -0.38 29.93
CA THR A 107 -7.20 -0.15 29.94
C THR A 107 -6.47 -1.39 30.44
N SER A 108 -5.43 -1.78 29.70
CA SER A 108 -4.67 -3.00 29.98
C SER A 108 -3.86 -2.86 31.27
N THR A 109 -3.51 -3.98 31.91
CA THR A 109 -2.64 -3.99 33.10
C THR A 109 -1.24 -3.45 32.83
N ILE A 110 -0.85 -3.33 31.56
CA ILE A 110 0.41 -2.73 31.11
C ILE A 110 0.37 -1.19 31.17
N GLU A 111 -0.83 -0.59 31.12
CA GLU A 111 -1.04 0.85 31.32
C GLU A 111 -0.84 1.17 32.80
N ASN A 112 0.38 1.57 33.17
CA ASN A 112 0.80 1.77 34.56
C ASN A 112 0.35 3.14 35.12
N GLU A 113 -0.89 3.54 34.86
CA GLU A 113 -1.51 4.75 35.37
C GLU A 113 -2.77 4.34 36.14
N GLY A 114 -2.85 4.69 37.43
CA GLY A 114 -3.82 4.18 38.42
C GLY A 114 -5.30 4.56 38.20
N ARG A 115 -5.77 4.67 36.95
CA ARG A 115 -7.15 4.94 36.58
C ARG A 115 -7.60 3.98 35.47
N THR A 116 -8.49 3.05 35.81
CA THR A 116 -9.12 2.18 34.82
C THR A 116 -10.12 2.96 33.96
N ILE A 117 -9.91 2.94 32.64
CA ILE A 117 -10.82 3.52 31.66
C ILE A 117 -11.52 2.38 30.93
N TYR A 118 -12.85 2.44 30.88
CA TYR A 118 -13.68 1.58 30.04
C TYR A 118 -13.98 2.25 28.73
N LEU A 119 -13.77 1.52 27.64
CA LEU A 119 -14.05 1.97 26.28
C LEU A 119 -15.12 1.08 25.68
N SER A 120 -16.24 1.68 25.28
CA SER A 120 -17.25 1.01 24.45
C SER A 120 -17.20 1.61 23.06
N ILE A 121 -16.98 0.75 22.07
CA ILE A 121 -16.90 1.12 20.67
C ILE A 121 -18.04 0.44 19.94
N HIS A 122 -18.89 1.23 19.32
CA HIS A 122 -20.04 0.75 18.56
C HIS A 122 -19.89 1.16 17.10
N GLU A 123 -20.01 0.20 16.20
CA GLU A 123 -19.94 0.40 14.75
C GLU A 123 -21.32 0.23 14.16
N TYR A 124 -21.71 1.19 13.33
CA TYR A 124 -22.96 1.21 12.60
C TYR A 124 -22.70 1.47 11.12
N ALA A 125 -23.51 0.88 10.26
CA ALA A 125 -23.52 1.16 8.83
C ALA A 125 -23.78 2.65 8.57
N LYS A 126 -23.46 3.12 7.37
CA LYS A 126 -23.70 4.51 6.94
C LYS A 126 -25.17 4.92 7.13
N GLU A 127 -26.08 4.06 6.72
CA GLU A 127 -27.51 4.18 6.99
C GLU A 127 -27.83 3.35 8.23
N ASN A 128 -28.25 4.02 9.30
CA ASN A 128 -28.50 3.37 10.59
C ASN A 128 -29.60 4.08 11.39
N GLY A 129 -30.03 3.44 12.48
CA GLY A 129 -31.09 3.91 13.37
C GLY A 129 -30.61 4.68 14.60
N LEU A 130 -29.37 5.21 14.60
CA LEU A 130 -28.91 6.03 15.73
C LEU A 130 -29.82 7.25 15.93
N GLY A 131 -30.26 7.43 17.17
CA GLY A 131 -31.24 8.45 17.55
C GLY A 131 -32.70 8.01 17.42
N GLY A 132 -32.98 6.92 16.70
CA GLY A 132 -34.30 6.34 16.55
C GLY A 132 -34.79 5.52 17.76
N PRO A 133 -35.99 4.90 17.65
CA PRO A 133 -36.67 4.26 18.79
C PRO A 133 -35.85 3.19 19.51
N GLU A 134 -35.18 2.29 18.78
CA GLU A 134 -34.35 1.24 19.38
C GLU A 134 -33.13 1.83 20.12
N HIS A 135 -32.55 2.91 19.58
CA HIS A 135 -31.46 3.59 20.25
C HIS A 135 -31.96 4.29 21.53
N GLN A 136 -33.13 4.94 21.49
CA GLN A 136 -33.74 5.53 22.70
C GLN A 136 -34.06 4.45 23.74
N ALA A 137 -34.60 3.30 23.32
CA ALA A 137 -34.88 2.18 24.21
C ALA A 137 -33.62 1.69 24.95
N SER A 138 -32.46 1.67 24.30
CA SER A 138 -31.17 1.33 24.94
C SER A 138 -30.71 2.33 26.00
N MET A 139 -31.30 3.53 26.03
CA MET A 139 -30.92 4.64 26.92
C MET A 139 -31.96 4.94 28.01
N SER A 140 -33.11 4.24 28.01
CA SER A 140 -34.26 4.55 28.89
C SER A 140 -34.64 3.42 29.84
N THR A 141 -33.75 2.44 30.05
CA THR A 141 -33.99 1.35 31.00
C THR A 141 -33.68 1.80 32.43
N LYS A 142 -34.43 1.25 33.39
CA LYS A 142 -34.20 1.53 34.82
C LYS A 142 -32.81 1.09 35.28
N TRP A 143 -32.32 -0.04 34.78
CA TRP A 143 -31.00 -0.56 35.15
C TRP A 143 -29.88 0.35 34.63
N ARG A 144 -30.00 0.85 33.40
CA ARG A 144 -29.07 1.85 32.87
C ARG A 144 -29.04 3.11 33.72
N ASP A 145 -30.20 3.62 34.12
CA ASP A 145 -30.27 4.85 34.92
C ASP A 145 -29.66 4.67 36.31
N ASP A 146 -29.91 3.52 36.96
CA ASP A 146 -29.26 3.13 38.21
C ASP A 146 -27.74 3.05 38.06
N VAL A 147 -27.24 2.34 37.05
CA VAL A 147 -25.80 2.21 36.77
C VAL A 147 -25.15 3.56 36.48
N ALA A 148 -25.81 4.40 35.67
CA ALA A 148 -25.32 5.74 35.37
C ALA A 148 -25.25 6.62 36.62
N GLN A 149 -26.24 6.54 37.50
CA GLN A 149 -26.30 7.35 38.72
C GLN A 149 -25.34 6.84 39.79
N ASN A 150 -25.24 5.53 39.98
CA ASN A 150 -24.60 4.94 41.16
C ASN A 150 -23.17 4.45 40.90
N HIS A 151 -22.86 3.99 39.69
CA HIS A 151 -21.59 3.29 39.40
C HIS A 151 -20.63 4.09 38.49
N ILE A 152 -21.16 4.94 37.61
CA ILE A 152 -20.35 5.75 36.67
C ILE A 152 -19.88 7.05 37.33
N ALA A 153 -18.58 7.35 37.26
CA ALA A 153 -18.00 8.61 37.70
C ALA A 153 -17.96 9.66 36.59
N THR A 154 -17.41 9.30 35.43
CA THR A 154 -17.37 10.17 34.26
C THR A 154 -17.72 9.39 33.01
N LYS A 155 -18.38 10.04 32.07
CA LYS A 155 -18.70 9.48 30.75
C LYS A 155 -18.50 10.54 29.69
N SER A 156 -17.79 10.20 28.63
CA SER A 156 -17.73 11.01 27.42
C SER A 156 -18.18 10.18 26.22
N ARG A 157 -18.77 10.84 25.23
CA ARG A 157 -19.23 10.22 23.98
C ARG A 157 -18.71 11.02 22.81
N ARG A 158 -18.16 10.32 21.82
CA ARG A 158 -17.79 10.90 20.52
C ARG A 158 -18.37 10.04 19.43
N THR A 159 -18.84 10.69 18.37
CA THR A 159 -19.35 10.01 17.17
C THR A 159 -18.50 10.44 16.01
N TYR A 160 -18.03 9.46 15.26
CA TYR A 160 -17.18 9.65 14.11
C TYR A 160 -17.82 9.06 12.86
N SER A 161 -17.52 9.66 11.72
CA SER A 161 -17.77 9.06 10.40
C SER A 161 -16.44 8.65 9.78
N LEU A 162 -16.38 7.45 9.23
CA LEU A 162 -15.22 7.03 8.45
C LEU A 162 -15.08 7.87 7.19
N PHE A 163 -13.84 8.32 6.95
CA PHE A 163 -13.47 9.07 5.76
C PHE A 163 -12.35 8.39 4.95
N TYR A 164 -11.41 7.70 5.58
CA TYR A 164 -10.28 7.10 4.89
C TYR A 164 -9.78 5.83 5.57
N VAL A 165 -9.50 4.80 4.78
CA VAL A 165 -8.89 3.53 5.20
C VAL A 165 -7.44 3.49 4.73
N PHE A 166 -6.49 3.30 5.66
CA PHE A 166 -5.09 3.16 5.31
C PHE A 166 -4.86 1.81 4.62
N GLY A 167 -4.16 1.86 3.49
CA GLY A 167 -3.53 0.68 2.89
C GLY A 167 -2.04 0.63 3.24
N PRO A 168 -1.34 -0.47 2.88
CA PRO A 168 0.10 -0.59 3.02
C PRO A 168 0.92 0.53 2.35
N GLY A 169 0.39 1.17 1.30
CA GLY A 169 1.03 2.31 0.62
C GLY A 169 0.26 3.63 0.78
N PRO A 170 0.95 4.78 0.95
CA PRO A 170 0.31 6.10 0.96
C PRO A 170 -0.32 6.45 -0.40
N ARG A 171 -1.55 6.97 -0.40
CA ARG A 171 -2.33 7.22 -1.63
C ARG A 171 -3.24 8.45 -1.58
N ASP A 172 -3.28 9.16 -0.46
CA ASP A 172 -4.23 10.24 -0.22
C ASP A 172 -3.76 11.58 -0.82
N LEU A 173 -3.89 11.69 -2.15
CA LEU A 173 -3.61 12.94 -2.87
C LEU A 173 -4.57 14.07 -2.48
N ALA A 174 -5.81 13.76 -2.07
CA ALA A 174 -6.79 14.76 -1.69
C ALA A 174 -6.35 15.52 -0.43
N SER A 175 -5.95 14.79 0.62
CA SER A 175 -5.42 15.42 1.84
C SER A 175 -4.10 16.16 1.58
N LEU A 176 -3.28 15.67 0.64
CA LEU A 176 -2.03 16.33 0.27
C LEU A 176 -2.28 17.69 -0.41
N ALA A 177 -3.29 17.78 -1.29
CA ALA A 177 -3.68 18.99 -2.02
C ALA A 177 -4.16 20.13 -1.10
N GLU A 178 -4.63 19.79 0.10
CA GLU A 178 -5.13 20.76 1.08
C GLU A 178 -4.02 21.36 1.94
N LEU A 179 -2.82 20.79 1.87
CA LEU A 179 -1.67 21.36 2.56
C LEU A 179 -1.20 22.63 1.82
N PRO A 180 -0.74 23.66 2.54
CA PRO A 180 -0.13 24.81 1.90
C PRO A 180 1.05 24.35 1.03
N PRO A 181 1.30 24.98 -0.14
CA PRO A 181 2.45 24.66 -0.96
C PRO A 181 3.71 24.74 -0.12
N ALA A 182 4.36 23.60 0.08
CA ALA A 182 5.61 23.54 0.80
C ALA A 182 6.72 23.74 -0.24
N GLY A 183 7.57 24.74 -0.05
CA GLY A 183 8.74 24.97 -0.93
C GLY A 183 9.70 23.77 -0.96
N GLN A 184 9.56 22.82 -0.03
CA GLN A 184 10.24 21.51 0.00
C GLN A 184 9.22 20.43 0.39
N GLY A 185 9.25 19.29 -0.29
CA GLY A 185 8.36 18.16 0.00
C GLY A 185 8.51 17.61 1.43
N ILE A 186 7.49 16.90 1.88
CA ILE A 186 7.51 16.16 3.14
C ILE A 186 8.14 14.80 2.86
N THR A 187 9.27 14.52 3.49
CA THR A 187 10.00 13.26 3.33
C THR A 187 9.97 12.49 4.63
N SER A 188 9.64 11.20 4.59
CA SER A 188 9.67 10.33 5.77
C SER A 188 11.10 10.10 6.26
N ASP A 189 11.25 9.67 7.50
CA ASP A 189 12.55 9.20 8.03
C ASP A 189 13.12 8.11 7.09
N GLY A 190 14.38 8.27 6.70
CA GLY A 190 15.05 7.39 5.73
C GLY A 190 14.70 7.64 4.25
N ALA A 191 13.98 8.71 3.93
CA ALA A 191 13.68 9.17 2.56
C ALA A 191 12.98 8.17 1.64
N LYS A 192 12.24 7.22 2.22
CA LYS A 192 11.53 6.18 1.46
C LYS A 192 10.18 6.63 0.90
N THR A 193 9.59 7.65 1.50
CA THR A 193 8.35 8.29 1.03
C THR A 193 8.57 9.79 0.93
N THR A 194 8.18 10.36 -0.22
CA THR A 194 8.21 11.80 -0.48
C THR A 194 6.84 12.25 -0.95
N GLU A 195 6.27 13.23 -0.27
CA GLU A 195 4.99 13.86 -0.59
C GLU A 195 5.23 15.34 -0.96
N LEU A 196 4.80 15.75 -2.16
CA LEU A 196 4.97 17.12 -2.65
C LEU A 196 3.60 17.81 -2.73
N PRO A 197 3.27 18.74 -1.82
CA PRO A 197 2.06 19.56 -1.91
C PRO A 197 2.26 20.76 -2.84
N GLY A 198 1.24 21.15 -3.60
CA GLY A 198 1.28 22.31 -4.52
C GLY A 198 0.56 22.03 -5.84
N ALA A 199 0.85 22.78 -6.91
CA ALA A 199 0.15 22.68 -8.21
C ALA A 199 0.23 21.28 -8.88
N HIS A 200 1.11 20.40 -8.40
CA HIS A 200 1.28 19.04 -8.86
C HIS A 200 1.49 18.12 -7.66
N GLU A 201 0.40 17.70 -7.02
CA GLU A 201 0.46 16.76 -5.91
C GLU A 201 1.07 15.43 -6.35
N VAL A 202 2.10 15.00 -5.63
CA VAL A 202 2.82 13.75 -5.93
C VAL A 202 3.09 13.01 -4.64
N ILE A 203 2.79 11.72 -4.65
CA ILE A 203 3.26 10.76 -3.66
C ILE A 203 4.24 9.82 -4.36
N SER A 204 5.50 9.85 -3.95
CA SER A 204 6.50 8.85 -4.33
C SER A 204 6.77 7.97 -3.12
N SER A 205 6.54 6.66 -3.24
CA SER A 205 6.74 5.73 -2.14
C SER A 205 7.01 4.33 -2.68
N PHE A 206 6.86 3.29 -1.87
CA PHE A 206 7.03 1.91 -2.25
C PHE A 206 6.00 1.02 -1.56
N VAL A 207 5.70 -0.12 -2.17
CA VAL A 207 4.96 -1.21 -1.54
C VAL A 207 5.91 -2.40 -1.41
N THR A 208 5.86 -3.09 -0.27
CA THR A 208 6.59 -4.34 -0.08
C THR A 208 5.72 -5.52 -0.50
N THR A 209 6.17 -6.31 -1.46
CA THR A 209 5.53 -7.55 -1.89
C THR A 209 5.71 -8.66 -0.85
N ALA A 210 4.98 -9.77 -1.00
CA ALA A 210 5.06 -10.91 -0.08
C ALA A 210 6.47 -11.55 0.02
N ASP A 211 7.28 -11.48 -1.05
CA ASP A 211 8.67 -11.96 -1.08
C ASP A 211 9.68 -10.90 -0.59
N GLY A 212 9.21 -9.74 -0.13
CA GLY A 212 10.02 -8.68 0.47
C GLY A 212 10.60 -7.68 -0.52
N LEU A 213 10.25 -7.75 -1.82
CA LEU A 213 10.64 -6.74 -2.79
C LEU A 213 9.96 -5.41 -2.49
N SER A 214 10.73 -4.34 -2.42
CA SER A 214 10.18 -2.98 -2.48
C SER A 214 9.92 -2.59 -3.93
N ILE A 215 8.66 -2.34 -4.28
CA ILE A 215 8.23 -1.81 -5.57
C ILE A 215 7.98 -0.32 -5.44
N PRO A 216 8.89 0.55 -5.93
CA PRO A 216 8.66 1.98 -5.94
C PRO A 216 7.52 2.33 -6.89
N TYR A 217 6.71 3.28 -6.46
CA TYR A 217 5.65 3.83 -7.26
C TYR A 217 5.57 5.34 -7.08
N ARG A 218 4.89 5.96 -8.04
CA ARG A 218 4.55 7.38 -8.05
C ARG A 218 3.08 7.52 -8.38
N LEU A 219 2.36 8.21 -7.51
CA LEU A 219 0.95 8.56 -7.69
C LEU A 219 0.83 10.07 -7.86
N GLU A 220 0.18 10.51 -8.92
CA GLU A 220 0.03 11.94 -9.25
C GLU A 220 -1.22 12.21 -10.12
N GLY A 221 -1.49 13.48 -10.42
CA GLY A 221 -2.62 13.87 -11.26
C GLY A 221 -3.84 14.26 -10.43
N ASN A 222 -5.04 13.81 -10.82
CA ASN A 222 -6.27 14.18 -10.14
C ASN A 222 -6.28 13.70 -8.68
N THR A 223 -6.54 14.62 -7.76
CA THR A 223 -6.47 14.40 -6.31
C THR A 223 -7.72 13.74 -5.75
N SER A 224 -8.83 13.72 -6.50
CA SER A 224 -10.09 13.11 -6.05
C SER A 224 -9.90 11.63 -5.71
N PRO A 225 -10.44 11.14 -4.58
CA PRO A 225 -10.46 9.71 -4.27
C PRO A 225 -11.17 8.88 -5.35
N LYS A 226 -12.16 9.47 -6.03
CA LYS A 226 -13.00 8.81 -7.05
C LYS A 226 -12.51 9.01 -8.50
N ALA A 227 -11.34 9.62 -8.70
CA ALA A 227 -10.80 9.83 -10.04
C ALA A 227 -10.46 8.49 -10.72
N PRO A 228 -10.74 8.33 -12.02
CA PRO A 228 -10.31 7.17 -12.80
C PRO A 228 -8.79 7.03 -12.76
N VAL A 229 -8.31 5.82 -12.48
CA VAL A 229 -6.87 5.54 -12.34
C VAL A 229 -6.33 4.92 -13.62
N VAL A 230 -5.29 5.54 -14.18
CA VAL A 230 -4.49 4.97 -15.26
C VAL A 230 -3.13 4.56 -14.73
N ALA A 231 -2.76 3.29 -14.94
CA ALA A 231 -1.46 2.77 -14.55
C ALA A 231 -0.53 2.60 -15.75
N PHE A 232 0.78 2.69 -15.52
CA PHE A 232 1.82 2.50 -16.54
C PHE A 232 2.72 1.33 -16.19
N CYS A 233 2.72 0.29 -17.02
CA CYS A 233 3.68 -0.81 -16.96
C CYS A 233 4.85 -0.51 -17.91
N ASN A 234 6.04 -0.28 -17.35
CA ASN A 234 7.24 0.02 -18.13
C ASN A 234 7.75 -1.19 -18.95
N SER A 235 8.55 -0.91 -19.98
CA SER A 235 9.23 -1.95 -20.77
C SER A 235 10.42 -2.57 -20.01
N LEU A 236 11.01 -3.61 -20.59
CA LEU A 236 12.28 -4.16 -20.12
C LEU A 236 13.36 -3.08 -20.16
N LEU A 237 14.27 -3.12 -19.18
CA LEU A 237 15.41 -2.19 -19.05
C LEU A 237 15.06 -0.68 -18.96
N THR A 238 13.78 -0.28 -18.99
CA THR A 238 13.31 1.09 -18.67
C THR A 238 12.75 1.28 -17.25
N SER A 239 12.82 2.48 -16.67
CA SER A 239 12.13 2.81 -15.40
C SER A 239 10.80 3.52 -15.65
N MET A 240 10.01 3.74 -14.58
CA MET A 240 8.79 4.55 -14.61
C MET A 240 8.97 5.96 -15.22
N HIS A 241 10.20 6.48 -15.24
CA HIS A 241 10.55 7.78 -15.82
C HIS A 241 10.49 7.82 -17.35
N MET A 242 10.48 6.67 -18.04
CA MET A 242 10.27 6.66 -19.50
C MET A 242 8.96 7.34 -19.92
N TRP A 243 7.98 7.38 -19.01
CA TRP A 243 6.67 7.93 -19.24
C TRP A 243 6.55 9.42 -18.89
N ASP A 244 7.60 10.07 -18.35
CA ASP A 244 7.55 11.47 -17.92
C ASP A 244 7.01 12.43 -19.01
N PRO A 245 7.46 12.36 -20.28
CA PRO A 245 6.93 13.23 -21.34
C PRO A 245 5.42 13.02 -21.61
N LEU A 246 4.95 11.77 -21.59
CA LEU A 246 3.54 11.45 -21.82
C LEU A 246 2.67 11.84 -20.63
N VAL A 247 3.16 11.63 -19.41
CA VAL A 247 2.46 12.05 -18.18
C VAL A 247 2.28 13.57 -18.15
N TYR A 248 3.28 14.34 -18.60
CA TYR A 248 3.15 15.79 -18.72
C TYR A 248 1.98 16.17 -19.64
N ILE A 249 1.89 15.54 -20.82
CA ILE A 249 0.80 15.76 -21.78
C ILE A 249 -0.55 15.32 -21.18
N LEU A 250 -0.60 14.15 -20.53
CA LEU A 250 -1.85 13.63 -19.95
C LEU A 250 -2.38 14.51 -18.84
N LYS A 251 -1.53 15.05 -17.96
CA LYS A 251 -1.96 15.97 -16.91
C LYS A 251 -2.59 17.24 -17.49
N GLU A 252 -2.12 17.69 -18.65
CA GLU A 252 -2.70 18.84 -19.36
C GLU A 252 -4.00 18.49 -20.09
N LYS A 253 -4.01 17.38 -20.85
CA LYS A 253 -5.13 17.03 -21.75
C LYS A 253 -6.24 16.24 -21.08
N ARG A 254 -5.94 15.56 -19.97
CA ARG A 254 -6.83 14.67 -19.21
C ARG A 254 -6.66 14.90 -17.70
N PRO A 255 -6.95 16.13 -17.20
CA PRO A 255 -6.81 16.47 -15.78
C PRO A 255 -7.80 15.70 -14.87
N ASP A 256 -8.75 14.96 -15.46
CA ASP A 256 -9.66 14.05 -14.76
C ASP A 256 -8.96 12.78 -14.25
N LEU A 257 -7.81 12.41 -14.83
CA LEU A 257 -7.14 11.15 -14.53
C LEU A 257 -6.22 11.24 -13.30
N LYS A 258 -6.25 10.18 -12.48
CA LYS A 258 -5.20 9.86 -11.53
C LYS A 258 -4.21 8.91 -12.18
N ILE A 259 -2.92 9.17 -12.03
CA ILE A 259 -1.85 8.48 -12.73
C ILE A 259 -1.01 7.70 -11.73
N LEU A 260 -0.91 6.39 -11.93
CA LEU A 260 -0.03 5.48 -11.20
C LEU A 260 1.11 5.03 -12.10
N ARG A 261 2.35 5.26 -11.66
CA ARG A 261 3.54 4.69 -12.29
C ARG A 261 4.31 3.87 -11.27
N TYR A 262 4.97 2.82 -11.71
CA TYR A 262 5.77 1.97 -10.83
C TYR A 262 6.93 1.35 -11.61
N ASP A 263 7.95 0.93 -10.88
CA ASP A 263 9.02 0.11 -11.45
C ASP A 263 8.68 -1.37 -11.30
N THR A 264 8.85 -2.15 -12.37
CA THR A 264 8.70 -3.60 -12.31
C THR A 264 9.83 -4.30 -11.54
N ARG A 265 9.57 -5.51 -11.02
CA ARG A 265 10.62 -6.34 -10.40
C ARG A 265 11.81 -6.55 -11.33
N GLY A 266 12.99 -6.71 -10.74
CA GLY A 266 14.27 -6.71 -11.46
C GLY A 266 14.92 -5.33 -11.59
N ARG A 267 14.20 -4.25 -11.20
CA ARG A 267 14.80 -2.91 -10.99
C ARG A 267 15.43 -2.72 -9.63
N HIS A 268 14.90 -3.43 -8.64
CA HIS A 268 15.22 -3.26 -7.24
C HIS A 268 15.58 -4.62 -6.65
N ALA A 269 16.42 -4.61 -5.61
CA ALA A 269 16.88 -5.83 -4.98
C ALA A 269 15.79 -6.45 -4.10
N VAL A 270 15.47 -7.71 -4.33
CA VAL A 270 14.80 -8.55 -3.33
C VAL A 270 15.77 -8.87 -2.19
N PRO A 271 15.31 -8.98 -0.93
CA PRO A 271 16.15 -9.39 0.19
C PRO A 271 16.82 -10.75 -0.02
N LYS A 272 16.15 -11.64 -0.76
CA LYS A 272 16.67 -12.93 -1.20
C LYS A 272 16.36 -13.16 -2.69
N PRO A 273 17.36 -13.25 -3.57
CA PRO A 273 17.14 -13.44 -5.00
C PRO A 273 16.61 -14.84 -5.30
N GLU A 274 15.43 -14.89 -5.92
CA GLU A 274 14.82 -16.09 -6.49
C GLU A 274 14.37 -15.76 -7.93
N PRO A 275 14.47 -16.70 -8.90
CA PRO A 275 13.97 -16.47 -10.25
C PRO A 275 12.48 -16.10 -10.25
N ALA A 276 12.11 -15.01 -10.92
CA ALA A 276 10.71 -14.61 -11.05
C ALA A 276 10.11 -15.12 -12.36
N THR A 277 8.91 -15.70 -12.29
CA THR A 277 8.11 -15.97 -13.50
C THR A 277 7.33 -14.72 -13.91
N LEU A 278 6.79 -14.74 -15.12
CA LEU A 278 5.92 -13.67 -15.60
C LEU A 278 4.63 -13.54 -14.78
N ASP A 279 4.12 -14.63 -14.22
CA ASP A 279 2.97 -14.59 -13.31
C ASP A 279 3.30 -13.81 -12.04
N VAL A 280 4.54 -13.93 -11.55
CA VAL A 280 5.00 -13.13 -10.42
C VAL A 280 5.12 -11.65 -10.80
N VAL A 281 5.65 -11.32 -11.98
CA VAL A 281 5.70 -9.94 -12.48
C VAL A 281 4.30 -9.33 -12.62
N ALA A 282 3.31 -10.12 -13.08
CA ALA A 282 1.92 -9.68 -13.17
C ALA A 282 1.29 -9.49 -11.78
N SER A 283 1.58 -10.41 -10.85
CA SER A 283 1.08 -10.40 -9.48
C SER A 283 1.61 -9.20 -8.67
N ASP A 284 2.78 -8.69 -9.00
CA ASP A 284 3.32 -7.46 -8.39
C ASP A 284 2.43 -6.24 -8.62
N LEU A 285 1.90 -6.08 -9.84
CA LEU A 285 0.96 -5.00 -10.13
C LEU A 285 -0.32 -5.21 -9.31
N ALA A 286 -0.84 -6.43 -9.22
CA ALA A 286 -2.00 -6.72 -8.38
C ALA A 286 -1.74 -6.37 -6.91
N ALA A 287 -0.59 -6.77 -6.36
CA ALA A 287 -0.19 -6.45 -5.00
C ALA A 287 -0.05 -4.93 -4.77
N LEU A 288 0.48 -4.19 -5.75
CA LEU A 288 0.54 -2.73 -5.70
C LEU A 288 -0.86 -2.11 -5.71
N LEU A 289 -1.76 -2.57 -6.57
CA LEU A 289 -3.15 -2.08 -6.64
C LEU A 289 -3.90 -2.36 -5.34
N ASP A 290 -3.76 -3.56 -4.77
CA ASP A 290 -4.36 -3.94 -3.48
C ASP A 290 -3.81 -3.06 -2.35
N ALA A 291 -2.49 -2.86 -2.31
CA ALA A 291 -1.84 -2.02 -1.31
C ALA A 291 -2.29 -0.56 -1.37
N LEU A 292 -2.62 -0.07 -2.57
CA LEU A 292 -3.18 1.26 -2.82
C LEU A 292 -4.71 1.26 -2.84
N ARG A 293 -5.36 0.13 -2.55
CA ARG A 293 -6.83 -0.04 -2.53
C ARG A 293 -7.49 0.46 -3.82
N ILE A 294 -6.89 0.14 -4.97
CA ILE A 294 -7.39 0.46 -6.31
C ILE A 294 -8.09 -0.80 -6.84
N PRO A 295 -9.43 -0.93 -6.69
CA PRO A 295 -10.12 -2.17 -7.07
C PRO A 295 -10.14 -2.39 -8.58
N LYS A 296 -10.06 -1.30 -9.36
CA LYS A 296 -10.10 -1.33 -10.81
C LYS A 296 -9.34 -0.15 -11.40
N LEU A 297 -8.51 -0.44 -12.39
CA LEU A 297 -7.93 0.56 -13.28
C LEU A 297 -8.95 0.93 -14.36
N ASP A 298 -9.01 2.22 -14.67
CA ASP A 298 -9.70 2.69 -15.88
C ASP A 298 -8.96 2.17 -17.11
N THR A 299 -7.64 2.36 -17.14
CA THR A 299 -6.78 1.93 -18.23
C THR A 299 -5.41 1.48 -17.70
N LEU A 300 -4.84 0.45 -18.31
CA LEU A 300 -3.42 0.08 -18.14
C LEU A 300 -2.69 0.39 -19.45
N ILE A 301 -1.66 1.24 -19.38
CA ILE A 301 -0.80 1.60 -20.51
C ILE A 301 0.49 0.79 -20.42
N GLY A 302 0.77 0.02 -21.46
CA GLY A 302 1.73 -1.08 -21.43
C GLY A 302 0.99 -2.42 -21.28
N VAL A 303 1.51 -3.49 -21.89
CA VAL A 303 0.84 -4.80 -21.90
C VAL A 303 1.73 -5.79 -21.15
N VAL A 304 1.24 -6.30 -20.02
CA VAL A 304 1.93 -7.36 -19.26
C VAL A 304 2.10 -8.62 -20.12
N GLU A 305 1.12 -8.93 -20.97
CA GLU A 305 1.19 -10.04 -21.92
C GLU A 305 2.20 -9.77 -23.06
N GLY A 306 2.22 -8.56 -23.61
CA GLY A 306 3.23 -8.16 -24.61
C GLY A 306 4.65 -8.14 -24.02
N PHE A 307 4.79 -7.74 -22.76
CA PHE A 307 6.03 -7.87 -21.99
C PHE A 307 6.40 -9.35 -21.81
N ARG A 308 5.43 -10.22 -21.48
CA ARG A 308 5.62 -11.69 -21.42
C ARG A 308 6.13 -12.26 -22.74
N TYR A 309 5.49 -11.95 -23.86
CA TYR A 309 5.94 -12.44 -25.16
C TYR A 309 7.28 -11.84 -25.56
N GLY A 310 7.58 -10.59 -25.19
CA GLY A 310 8.90 -9.98 -25.37
C GLY A 310 9.99 -10.69 -24.58
N CYS A 311 9.75 -11.00 -23.30
CA CYS A 311 10.66 -11.79 -22.47
C CYS A 311 10.85 -13.21 -23.02
N GLN A 312 9.77 -13.88 -23.41
CA GLN A 312 9.84 -15.23 -24.00
C GLN A 312 10.62 -15.19 -25.32
N ALA A 313 10.37 -14.21 -26.18
CA ALA A 313 11.08 -14.06 -27.44
C ALA A 313 12.57 -13.77 -27.24
N LEU A 314 12.94 -12.99 -26.20
CA LEU A 314 14.34 -12.74 -25.84
C LEU A 314 15.01 -13.97 -25.23
N TRP A 315 14.27 -14.73 -24.41
CA TRP A 315 14.76 -15.96 -23.77
C TRP A 315 14.93 -17.11 -24.78
N ASP A 316 13.96 -17.30 -25.67
CA ASP A 316 13.97 -18.30 -26.74
C ASP A 316 14.70 -17.80 -28.00
N TYR A 317 15.38 -16.66 -27.94
CA TYR A 317 16.10 -16.09 -29.07
C TYR A 317 17.29 -16.99 -29.46
N ASP A 318 17.03 -17.97 -30.31
CA ASP A 318 18.03 -18.91 -30.81
C ASP A 318 18.27 -18.72 -32.30
N LEU A 319 19.27 -17.90 -32.62
CA LEU A 319 19.74 -17.74 -34.00
C LEU A 319 20.72 -18.83 -34.45
N ARG A 320 21.14 -19.77 -33.58
CA ARG A 320 22.19 -20.76 -33.91
C ARG A 320 21.93 -21.51 -35.21
N PRO A 321 20.69 -21.97 -35.54
CA PRO A 321 20.43 -22.66 -36.81
C PRO A 321 20.64 -21.78 -38.05
N GLN A 322 20.61 -20.45 -37.89
CA GLN A 322 20.65 -19.46 -38.97
C GLN A 322 22.02 -18.79 -39.10
N LEU A 323 22.90 -18.91 -38.10
CA LEU A 323 24.22 -18.25 -38.08
C LEU A 323 25.07 -18.57 -39.33
N GLY A 324 25.03 -19.82 -39.81
CA GLY A 324 25.78 -20.25 -41.00
C GLY A 324 25.30 -19.61 -42.31
N ALA A 325 24.10 -19.04 -42.33
CA ALA A 325 23.55 -18.33 -43.49
C ALA A 325 24.02 -16.86 -43.58
N CYS A 326 24.74 -16.36 -42.57
CA CYS A 326 25.28 -15.00 -42.57
C CYS A 326 26.26 -14.81 -43.75
N ARG A 327 25.97 -13.83 -44.62
CA ARG A 327 26.79 -13.53 -45.81
C ARG A 327 27.67 -12.29 -45.65
N VAL A 328 27.51 -11.58 -44.53
CA VAL A 328 28.30 -10.38 -44.23
C VAL A 328 29.43 -10.76 -43.26
N PRO A 329 30.60 -10.10 -43.36
CA PRO A 329 31.66 -10.26 -42.36
C PRO A 329 31.11 -9.99 -40.95
N GLY A 330 31.51 -10.81 -39.97
CA GLY A 330 31.11 -10.68 -38.58
C GLY A 330 32.31 -10.64 -37.64
N LEU A 331 32.14 -9.98 -36.49
CA LEU A 331 33.09 -9.95 -35.39
C LEU A 331 32.33 -10.21 -34.10
N PHE A 332 32.79 -11.17 -33.30
CA PHE A 332 32.35 -11.30 -31.92
C PHE A 332 33.17 -10.36 -31.03
N VAL A 333 32.48 -9.67 -30.13
CA VAL A 333 33.09 -8.75 -29.17
C VAL A 333 32.50 -9.04 -27.79
N VAL A 334 33.36 -9.25 -26.78
CA VAL A 334 32.95 -9.64 -25.43
C VAL A 334 33.88 -9.05 -24.38
N GLY A 335 33.35 -8.70 -23.21
CA GLY A 335 34.18 -8.35 -22.06
C GLY A 335 34.78 -9.58 -21.38
N ASP A 336 36.04 -9.50 -20.93
CA ASP A 336 36.74 -10.63 -20.28
C ASP A 336 36.08 -11.12 -18.98
N GLY A 337 35.37 -10.23 -18.28
CA GLY A 337 34.64 -10.48 -17.04
C GLY A 337 33.23 -11.02 -17.25
N ASP A 338 32.70 -11.04 -18.48
CA ASP A 338 31.29 -11.39 -18.72
C ASP A 338 30.98 -12.85 -18.35
N GLY A 339 29.97 -13.04 -17.50
CA GLY A 339 29.62 -14.34 -16.93
C GLY A 339 30.80 -15.02 -16.23
N LYS A 340 31.75 -14.27 -15.63
CA LYS A 340 33.02 -14.79 -15.07
C LYS A 340 33.88 -15.50 -16.14
N GLY A 341 33.90 -14.95 -17.35
CA GLY A 341 34.61 -15.50 -18.51
C GLY A 341 33.89 -16.64 -19.23
N ALA A 342 32.67 -17.00 -18.79
CA ALA A 342 31.88 -18.04 -19.46
C ALA A 342 31.48 -17.61 -20.88
N LEU A 343 31.17 -16.33 -21.09
CA LEU A 343 30.75 -15.82 -22.40
C LEU A 343 31.90 -15.75 -23.39
N VAL A 344 33.14 -15.49 -22.94
CA VAL A 344 34.34 -15.64 -23.76
C VAL A 344 34.45 -17.07 -24.33
N LYS A 345 34.32 -18.08 -23.47
CA LYS A 345 34.39 -19.50 -23.89
C LYS A 345 33.25 -19.87 -24.83
N ALA A 346 32.04 -19.38 -24.57
CA ALA A 346 30.89 -19.63 -25.43
C ALA A 346 31.08 -19.02 -26.82
N MET A 347 31.47 -17.74 -26.91
CA MET A 347 31.71 -17.08 -28.19
C MET A 347 32.87 -17.72 -28.96
N GLU A 348 33.95 -18.10 -28.29
CA GLU A 348 35.05 -18.85 -28.91
C GLU A 348 34.55 -20.14 -29.56
N GLY A 349 33.71 -20.91 -28.86
CA GLY A 349 33.10 -22.12 -29.40
C GLY A 349 32.16 -21.90 -30.59
N PHE A 350 31.57 -20.71 -30.71
CA PHE A 350 30.65 -20.36 -31.81
C PHE A 350 31.32 -19.71 -33.01
N ARG A 351 32.63 -19.37 -32.95
CA ARG A 351 33.32 -18.65 -34.03
C ARG A 351 33.14 -19.30 -35.40
N GLY A 352 33.23 -20.63 -35.47
CA GLY A 352 33.06 -21.39 -36.72
C GLY A 352 31.60 -21.57 -37.17
N SER A 353 30.62 -21.15 -36.37
CA SER A 353 29.19 -21.33 -36.68
C SER A 353 28.57 -20.16 -37.44
N VAL A 354 29.28 -19.03 -37.56
CA VAL A 354 28.78 -17.80 -38.19
C VAL A 354 29.36 -17.62 -39.58
N GLY A 355 28.47 -17.57 -40.59
CA GLY A 355 28.86 -17.50 -42.00
C GLY A 355 29.65 -18.72 -42.48
N GLN A 356 30.17 -18.66 -43.72
CA GLN A 356 30.93 -19.77 -44.30
C GLN A 356 32.37 -19.85 -43.79
N GLU A 357 32.96 -18.71 -43.42
CA GLU A 357 34.38 -18.60 -43.05
C GLU A 357 34.60 -18.48 -41.54
N GLY A 358 33.52 -18.41 -40.75
CA GLY A 358 33.58 -18.11 -39.33
C GLY A 358 33.80 -16.62 -39.05
N VAL A 359 33.94 -16.29 -37.78
CA VAL A 359 34.21 -14.92 -37.30
C VAL A 359 35.39 -14.86 -36.34
N GLU A 360 36.01 -13.69 -36.28
CA GLU A 360 37.01 -13.36 -35.26
C GLU A 360 36.34 -13.06 -33.91
N LEU A 361 37.10 -13.21 -32.82
CA LEU A 361 36.69 -12.84 -31.47
C LEU A 361 37.65 -11.76 -30.94
N SER A 362 37.08 -10.64 -30.50
CA SER A 362 37.78 -9.55 -29.83
C SER A 362 37.34 -9.49 -28.38
N ILE A 363 38.30 -9.51 -27.46
CA ILE A 363 38.05 -9.50 -26.01
C ILE A 363 38.41 -8.12 -25.47
N VAL A 364 37.46 -7.48 -24.79
CA VAL A 364 37.64 -6.17 -24.17
C VAL A 364 38.07 -6.38 -22.71
N PRO A 365 39.29 -5.96 -22.32
CA PRO A 365 39.82 -6.24 -20.99
C PRO A 365 39.10 -5.42 -19.90
N ASN A 366 39.00 -5.97 -18.70
CA ASN A 366 38.38 -5.35 -17.51
C ASN A 366 36.92 -4.91 -17.71
N THR A 367 36.15 -5.61 -18.54
CA THR A 367 34.74 -5.29 -18.79
C THR A 367 33.85 -6.53 -18.71
N GLY A 368 32.58 -6.34 -18.36
CA GLY A 368 31.53 -7.32 -18.26
C GLY A 368 30.62 -7.33 -19.49
N HIS A 369 29.31 -7.31 -19.24
CA HIS A 369 28.30 -7.56 -20.27
C HIS A 369 28.12 -6.43 -21.27
N LEU A 370 28.43 -5.19 -20.88
CA LEU A 370 28.24 -4.01 -21.71
C LEU A 370 29.57 -3.27 -21.91
N PRO A 371 30.56 -3.88 -22.61
CA PRO A 371 31.89 -3.30 -22.74
C PRO A 371 31.88 -1.93 -23.44
N MET A 372 30.92 -1.68 -24.34
CA MET A 372 30.74 -0.40 -25.01
C MET A 372 30.32 0.75 -24.07
N TRP A 373 29.72 0.43 -22.92
CA TRP A 373 29.33 1.40 -21.90
C TRP A 373 30.37 1.50 -20.79
N GLU A 374 30.92 0.35 -20.38
CA GLU A 374 31.86 0.25 -19.27
C GLU A 374 33.24 0.84 -19.60
N ASP A 375 33.76 0.58 -20.81
CA ASP A 375 34.96 1.24 -21.33
C ASP A 375 34.80 1.50 -22.84
N PRO A 376 34.17 2.63 -23.22
CA PRO A 376 33.93 2.97 -24.62
C PRO A 376 35.21 3.05 -25.46
N GLN A 377 36.34 3.43 -24.84
CA GLN A 377 37.61 3.58 -25.53
C GLN A 377 38.24 2.21 -25.82
N ALA A 378 38.24 1.30 -24.85
CA ALA A 378 38.70 -0.07 -25.05
C ALA A 378 37.81 -0.83 -26.04
N PHE A 379 36.48 -0.63 -25.98
CA PHE A 379 35.55 -1.19 -26.96
C PHE A 379 35.81 -0.66 -28.36
N TRP A 380 36.04 0.65 -28.53
CA TRP A 380 36.44 1.23 -29.81
C TRP A 380 37.73 0.59 -30.33
N THR A 381 38.77 0.47 -29.51
CA THR A 381 40.02 -0.19 -29.89
C THR A 381 39.81 -1.64 -30.35
N ALA A 382 38.88 -2.35 -29.71
CA ALA A 382 38.56 -3.74 -30.02
C ALA A 382 37.85 -3.93 -31.37
N ILE A 383 37.15 -2.91 -31.88
CA ILE A 383 36.39 -2.97 -33.14
C ILE A 383 36.99 -2.13 -34.27
N ALA A 384 37.89 -1.18 -33.99
CA ALA A 384 38.35 -0.17 -34.95
C ALA A 384 39.00 -0.71 -36.24
N ARG A 385 39.49 -1.96 -36.24
CA ARG A 385 40.03 -2.60 -37.45
C ARG A 385 38.96 -3.27 -38.32
N PHE A 386 37.77 -3.45 -37.77
CA PHE A 386 36.67 -4.17 -38.36
C PHE A 386 35.58 -3.24 -38.92
N VAL A 387 35.42 -2.04 -38.34
CA VAL A 387 34.43 -1.02 -38.75
C VAL A 387 35.03 0.04 -39.66
#